data_AF-A0A9P9Y736-F1
#
_entry.id   AF-A0A9P9Y736-F1
#
_cell.length_a   1.000
_cell.length_b   1.000
_cell.length_c   1.000
_cell.angle_alpha   90.00
_cell.angle_beta   90.00
_cell.angle_gamma   90.00
#
_symmetry.space_group_name_H-M   'P 1'
#
loop_
_entity.id
_entity.type
_entity.pdbx_description
1 polymer ?
#
loop_
_entity_poly.entity_id
_entity_poly.type
_entity_poly.pdbx_seq_one_letter_code
_entity_poly.pdbx_strand_id
1 'polypeptide(L)'
;MFLQRTVAVAARRAPVAARFATRSFTTSIVRCEAPKNPSTPNEQAAALAGTAEKKIGHYKVFNEVKGEEDLFGPGAAPGTVPTDLEQATGLERLEILGKMEGVDIFDMRPLDASRLGTMEDPIMIKSAGDEQFAGCTGFPADSHGVAWLRVTRDRPVERCPECGSVYKMEFVGPQDDHHHHHDHHDPALEEPKTFADYIKPEYRYR
;
A
#
# COMPACT_ATOMS: atom_id res chain seq x y z
N MET A 1 -20.37 -95.04 43.12
CA MET A 1 -19.98 -94.05 42.09
C MET A 1 -20.97 -92.90 42.14
N PHE A 2 -20.49 -91.69 42.44
CA PHE A 2 -21.09 -90.37 42.11
C PHE A 2 -22.50 -90.05 42.68
N LEU A 3 -22.87 -88.83 43.08
CA LEU A 3 -22.24 -87.52 43.17
C LEU A 3 -23.14 -86.66 44.07
N GLN A 4 -22.54 -85.72 44.80
CA GLN A 4 -23.20 -84.68 45.59
C GLN A 4 -24.19 -83.84 44.75
N ARG A 5 -25.16 -83.17 45.40
CA ARG A 5 -25.30 -81.70 45.32
C ARG A 5 -26.43 -81.12 46.20
N THR A 6 -26.11 -79.93 46.69
CA THR A 6 -26.80 -79.05 47.62
C THR A 6 -27.77 -78.08 46.95
N VAL A 7 -28.61 -77.50 47.80
CA VAL A 7 -29.76 -76.59 47.65
C VAL A 7 -29.47 -75.24 46.99
N ALA A 8 -30.48 -74.64 46.32
CA ALA A 8 -30.66 -73.18 46.28
C ALA A 8 -32.14 -72.79 46.08
N VAL A 9 -32.60 -71.84 46.90
CA VAL A 9 -33.98 -71.30 47.01
C VAL A 9 -34.14 -70.04 46.13
N ALA A 10 -35.36 -69.85 45.61
CA ALA A 10 -35.79 -68.76 44.73
C ALA A 10 -35.97 -67.40 45.42
N ALA A 11 -35.75 -66.30 44.68
CA ALA A 11 -36.27 -64.98 45.00
C ALA A 11 -36.66 -64.21 43.73
N ARG A 12 -37.92 -63.77 43.64
CA ARG A 12 -38.45 -62.85 42.61
C ARG A 12 -38.48 -61.44 43.19
N ARG A 13 -38.00 -60.42 42.47
CA ARG A 13 -38.36 -59.00 42.68
C ARG A 13 -38.41 -58.24 41.35
N ALA A 14 -39.47 -57.45 41.18
CA ALA A 14 -39.87 -56.69 40.00
C ALA A 14 -39.11 -55.35 39.84
N PRO A 15 -39.03 -54.75 38.64
CA PRO A 15 -38.37 -53.46 38.43
C PRO A 15 -39.25 -52.27 38.85
N VAL A 16 -38.67 -51.34 39.61
CA VAL A 16 -39.25 -50.02 39.92
C VAL A 16 -38.86 -49.06 38.79
N ALA A 17 -39.84 -48.52 38.07
CA ALA A 17 -39.62 -47.50 37.05
C ALA A 17 -39.41 -46.12 37.70
N ALA A 18 -38.23 -45.53 37.53
CA ALA A 18 -37.94 -44.16 37.93
C ALA A 18 -38.58 -43.17 36.93
N ARG A 19 -39.45 -42.29 37.40
CA ARG A 19 -40.03 -41.18 36.62
C ARG A 19 -39.07 -39.98 36.67
N PHE A 20 -38.44 -39.65 35.55
CA PHE A 20 -37.68 -38.42 35.39
C PHE A 20 -38.62 -37.26 35.04
N ALA A 21 -38.64 -36.22 35.86
CA ALA A 21 -39.40 -34.99 35.61
C ALA A 21 -38.75 -34.19 34.47
N THR A 22 -39.45 -34.04 33.36
CA THR A 22 -39.02 -33.21 32.22
C THR A 22 -39.30 -31.73 32.52
N ARG A 23 -38.24 -30.95 32.76
CA ARG A 23 -38.33 -29.48 32.81
C ARG A 23 -38.43 -28.94 31.37
N SER A 24 -39.45 -28.12 31.11
CA SER A 24 -39.67 -27.49 29.81
C SER A 24 -38.88 -26.17 29.75
N PHE A 25 -37.95 -26.03 28.81
CA PHE A 25 -37.26 -24.78 28.53
C PHE A 25 -38.06 -24.03 27.45
N THR A 26 -38.54 -22.83 27.76
CA THR A 26 -39.14 -21.91 26.79
C THR A 26 -38.02 -21.13 26.11
N THR A 27 -37.96 -21.16 24.78
CA THR A 27 -37.05 -20.35 23.97
C THR A 27 -37.89 -19.26 23.29
N SER A 28 -37.56 -17.99 23.52
CA SER A 28 -38.11 -16.87 22.75
C SER A 28 -37.10 -16.50 21.67
N ILE A 29 -37.52 -16.58 20.40
CA ILE A 29 -36.74 -16.11 19.26
C ILE A 29 -37.18 -14.67 18.98
N VAL A 30 -36.30 -13.71 19.28
CA VAL A 30 -36.45 -12.32 18.80
C VAL A 30 -35.71 -12.21 17.48
N ARG A 31 -36.44 -11.97 16.39
CA ARG A 31 -35.86 -11.68 15.08
C ARG A 31 -35.60 -10.18 15.00
N CYS A 32 -34.36 -9.76 15.28
CA CYS A 32 -33.90 -8.41 14.93
C CYS A 32 -33.68 -8.37 13.42
N GLU A 33 -34.44 -7.55 12.70
CA GLU A 33 -34.16 -7.23 11.30
C GLU A 33 -32.94 -6.31 11.23
N ALA A 34 -31.92 -6.74 10.48
CA ALA A 34 -30.74 -5.93 10.21
C ALA A 34 -31.12 -4.74 9.30
N PRO A 35 -30.57 -3.54 9.53
CA PRO A 35 -30.71 -2.43 8.59
C PRO A 35 -30.12 -2.85 7.24
N LYS A 36 -30.82 -2.51 6.16
CA LYS A 36 -30.46 -2.81 4.75
C LYS A 36 -29.26 -1.97 4.28
N ASN A 37 -28.14 -2.06 4.99
CA ASN A 37 -26.88 -1.50 4.54
C ASN A 37 -26.06 -2.62 3.88
N PRO A 38 -25.36 -2.33 2.76
CA PRO A 38 -24.56 -3.32 2.05
C PRO A 38 -23.46 -3.85 2.98
N SER A 39 -23.48 -5.16 3.22
CA SER A 39 -22.63 -5.83 4.20
C SER A 39 -21.41 -6.50 3.57
N THR A 40 -21.33 -6.52 2.23
CA THR A 40 -20.20 -7.08 1.51
C THR A 40 -19.33 -5.99 0.89
N PRO A 41 -17.98 -6.14 0.86
CA PRO A 41 -17.08 -5.18 0.23
C PRO A 41 -17.41 -4.89 -1.24
N ASN A 42 -17.90 -5.90 -1.97
CA ASN A 42 -18.29 -5.76 -3.37
C ASN A 42 -19.60 -4.95 -3.55
N GLU A 43 -20.57 -5.09 -2.66
CA GLU A 43 -21.80 -4.27 -2.71
C GLU A 43 -21.53 -2.82 -2.26
N GLN A 44 -20.60 -2.62 -1.32
CA GLN A 44 -20.13 -1.29 -0.92
C GLN A 44 -19.35 -0.62 -2.07
N ALA A 45 -18.49 -1.36 -2.77
CA ALA A 45 -17.78 -0.88 -3.95
C ALA A 45 -18.73 -0.57 -5.12
N ALA A 46 -19.77 -1.39 -5.33
CA ALA A 46 -20.78 -1.15 -6.36
C ALA A 46 -21.68 0.05 -6.04
N ALA A 47 -22.01 0.30 -4.76
CA ALA A 47 -22.72 1.51 -4.33
C ALA A 47 -21.88 2.78 -4.53
N LEU A 48 -20.54 2.66 -4.47
CA LEU A 48 -19.60 3.76 -4.73
C LEU A 48 -19.36 4.01 -6.23
N ALA A 49 -19.65 3.03 -7.09
CA ALA A 49 -19.34 3.09 -8.52
C ALA A 49 -20.23 4.04 -9.34
N GLY A 50 -21.32 4.56 -8.76
CA GLY A 50 -22.32 5.38 -9.47
C GLY A 50 -22.48 6.84 -9.01
N THR A 51 -21.80 7.27 -7.94
CA THR A 51 -21.88 8.65 -7.44
C THR A 51 -20.65 9.44 -7.84
N ALA A 52 -20.82 10.36 -8.80
CA ALA A 52 -19.78 11.28 -9.28
C ALA A 52 -19.38 12.38 -8.28
N GLU A 53 -19.71 12.22 -6.99
CA GLU A 53 -19.11 12.95 -5.88
C GLU A 53 -18.51 11.91 -4.94
N LYS A 54 -17.17 11.78 -4.92
CA LYS A 54 -16.43 10.89 -3.99
C LYS A 54 -16.49 11.40 -2.53
N LYS A 55 -17.59 11.99 -2.08
CA LYS A 55 -17.74 12.36 -0.66
C LYS A 55 -17.96 11.09 0.14
N ILE A 56 -16.89 10.54 0.71
CA ILE A 56 -17.02 9.55 1.78
C ILE A 56 -17.45 10.37 3.00
N GLY A 57 -18.73 10.34 3.38
CA GLY A 57 -19.25 11.00 4.58
C GLY A 57 -18.70 12.42 4.85
N HIS A 58 -18.07 12.60 6.01
CA HIS A 58 -17.44 13.86 6.45
C HIS A 58 -15.94 13.97 6.12
N TYR A 59 -15.41 13.09 5.27
CA TYR A 59 -13.98 13.02 4.99
C TYR A 59 -13.63 13.89 3.77
N LYS A 60 -12.51 14.61 3.87
CA LYS A 60 -11.89 15.30 2.73
C LYS A 60 -11.36 14.24 1.76
N VAL A 61 -11.59 14.46 0.47
CA VAL A 61 -11.01 13.63 -0.61
C VAL A 61 -9.56 14.02 -0.85
N PHE A 62 -8.79 13.17 -1.55
CA PHE A 62 -7.37 13.41 -1.81
C PHE A 62 -7.13 14.78 -2.49
N ASN A 63 -7.98 15.15 -3.46
CA ASN A 63 -7.87 16.43 -4.17
C ASN A 63 -8.17 17.66 -3.29
N GLU A 64 -8.80 17.48 -2.13
CA GLU A 64 -9.12 18.57 -1.19
C GLU A 64 -8.05 18.77 -0.12
N VAL A 65 -7.11 17.83 0.03
CA VAL A 65 -5.99 17.92 0.96
C VAL A 65 -4.98 18.93 0.44
N LYS A 66 -4.71 19.99 1.19
CA LYS A 66 -3.71 21.02 0.83
C LYS A 66 -2.51 21.02 1.76
N GLY A 67 -2.72 20.71 3.03
CA GLY A 67 -1.69 20.76 4.06
C GLY A 67 -1.74 19.56 5.01
N GLU A 68 -0.77 19.52 5.91
CA GLU A 68 -0.65 18.47 6.94
C GLU A 68 -1.83 18.51 7.93
N GLU A 69 -2.40 19.70 8.15
CA GLU A 69 -3.57 19.90 8.99
C GLU A 69 -4.85 19.26 8.44
N ASP A 70 -4.90 18.99 7.14
CA ASP A 70 -6.02 18.30 6.50
C ASP A 70 -5.92 16.78 6.66
N LEU A 71 -4.77 16.27 7.13
CA LEU A 71 -4.47 14.86 7.28
C LEU A 71 -4.87 14.30 8.66
N PHE A 72 -5.78 14.96 9.37
CA PHE A 72 -6.38 14.43 10.59
C PHE A 72 -7.71 13.71 10.31
N GLY A 73 -7.86 12.51 10.87
CA GLY A 73 -9.13 11.78 10.86
C GLY A 73 -10.15 12.38 11.84
N PRO A 74 -11.47 12.22 11.58
CA PRO A 74 -12.52 12.75 12.45
C PRO A 74 -12.72 11.95 13.75
N GLY A 75 -12.06 10.80 13.90
CA GLY A 75 -12.20 9.92 15.05
C GLY A 75 -13.46 9.04 15.00
N ALA A 76 -13.42 7.91 15.70
CA ALA A 76 -14.53 6.97 15.79
C ALA A 76 -15.52 7.34 16.90
N ALA A 77 -16.76 6.85 16.78
CA ALA A 77 -17.76 7.02 17.82
C ALA A 77 -17.39 6.25 19.11
N PRO A 78 -17.85 6.71 20.29
CA PRO A 78 -17.60 5.99 21.54
C PRO A 78 -18.21 4.58 21.51
N GLY A 79 -17.39 3.58 21.86
CA GLY A 79 -17.83 2.17 21.95
C GLY A 79 -17.77 1.38 20.63
N THR A 80 -17.32 1.99 19.52
CA THR A 80 -17.04 1.29 18.26
C THR A 80 -15.53 1.07 18.07
N VAL A 81 -15.17 0.00 17.36
CA VAL A 81 -13.78 -0.20 16.94
C VAL A 81 -13.52 0.75 15.75
N PRO A 82 -12.50 1.62 15.83
CA PRO A 82 -12.16 2.55 14.77
C PRO A 82 -11.68 1.83 13.52
N THR A 83 -12.00 2.40 12.37
CA THR A 83 -11.39 2.00 11.10
C THR A 83 -10.11 2.79 10.83
N ASP A 84 -9.24 2.26 9.97
CA ASP A 84 -7.98 2.94 9.59
C ASP A 84 -8.26 4.35 9.03
N LEU A 85 -9.37 4.54 8.32
CA LEU A 85 -9.78 5.83 7.80
C LEU A 85 -10.15 6.85 8.90
N GLU A 86 -10.60 6.40 10.07
CA GLU A 86 -11.02 7.28 11.17
C GLU A 86 -9.86 7.69 12.08
N GLN A 87 -8.84 6.82 12.22
CA GLN A 87 -7.71 7.02 13.14
C GLN A 87 -6.36 7.27 12.47
N ALA A 88 -6.18 6.96 11.19
CA ALA A 88 -4.93 7.27 10.49
C ALA A 88 -4.70 8.78 10.45
N THR A 89 -3.45 9.17 10.60
CA THR A 89 -3.00 10.56 10.58
C THR A 89 -1.73 10.72 9.74
N GLY A 90 -1.51 11.93 9.20
CA GLY A 90 -0.29 12.24 8.45
C GLY A 90 -0.12 11.43 7.16
N LEU A 91 1.08 10.92 6.92
CA LEU A 91 1.43 10.20 5.68
C LEU A 91 0.64 8.91 5.48
N GLU A 92 0.34 8.19 6.56
CA GLU A 92 -0.48 6.98 6.51
C GLU A 92 -1.87 7.31 5.95
N ARG A 93 -2.49 8.39 6.44
CA ARG A 93 -3.79 8.84 5.94
C ARG A 93 -3.71 9.26 4.48
N LEU A 94 -2.67 10.00 4.10
CA LEU A 94 -2.45 10.45 2.73
C LEU A 94 -2.35 9.25 1.77
N GLU A 95 -1.60 8.22 2.15
CA GLU A 95 -1.50 6.96 1.40
C GLU A 95 -2.86 6.25 1.26
N ILE A 96 -3.62 6.14 2.36
CA ILE A 96 -4.97 5.53 2.34
C ILE A 96 -5.90 6.30 1.40
N LEU A 97 -5.93 7.64 1.49
CA LEU A 97 -6.77 8.48 0.63
C LEU A 97 -6.37 8.36 -0.85
N GLY A 98 -5.07 8.34 -1.16
CA GLY A 98 -4.57 8.10 -2.52
C GLY A 98 -5.02 6.74 -3.06
N LYS A 99 -4.80 5.67 -2.27
CA LYS A 99 -5.19 4.29 -2.64
C LYS A 99 -6.69 4.15 -2.85
N MET A 100 -7.52 4.81 -2.05
CA MET A 100 -8.97 4.84 -2.25
C MET A 100 -9.37 5.50 -3.58
N GLU A 101 -8.59 6.48 -4.05
CA GLU A 101 -8.81 7.11 -5.34
C GLU A 101 -8.13 6.39 -6.52
N GLY A 102 -7.35 5.34 -6.24
CA GLY A 102 -6.58 4.59 -7.23
C GLY A 102 -5.26 5.27 -7.63
N VAL A 103 -4.78 6.23 -6.84
CA VAL A 103 -3.50 6.92 -7.04
C VAL A 103 -2.49 6.41 -6.02
N ASP A 104 -1.41 5.81 -6.51
CA ASP A 104 -0.27 5.47 -5.65
C ASP A 104 0.65 6.67 -5.52
N ILE A 105 0.72 7.24 -4.31
CA ILE A 105 1.43 8.49 -4.07
C ILE A 105 2.94 8.25 -3.97
N PHE A 106 3.33 7.07 -3.52
CA PHE A 106 4.71 6.62 -3.50
C PHE A 106 4.91 5.69 -4.69
N ASP A 107 5.52 6.18 -5.76
CA ASP A 107 5.71 5.37 -6.98
C ASP A 107 6.65 4.18 -6.70
N MET A 108 6.08 3.01 -6.48
CA MET A 108 6.81 1.76 -6.23
C MET A 108 7.08 0.96 -7.51
N ARG A 109 6.79 1.52 -8.69
CA ARG A 109 6.99 0.83 -9.96
C ARG A 109 8.49 0.76 -10.30
N PRO A 110 8.96 -0.36 -10.89
CA PRO A 110 10.31 -0.42 -11.40
C PRO A 110 10.49 0.54 -12.57
N LEU A 111 11.75 0.80 -12.91
CA LEU A 111 12.12 1.56 -14.09
C LEU A 111 11.52 0.93 -15.35
N ASP A 112 11.05 1.76 -16.28
CA ASP A 112 10.52 1.28 -17.56
C ASP A 112 11.63 0.62 -18.39
N ALA A 113 11.51 -0.69 -18.58
CA ALA A 113 12.39 -1.51 -19.40
C ALA A 113 11.66 -2.08 -20.63
N SER A 114 10.53 -1.49 -21.03
CA SER A 114 9.75 -1.94 -22.20
C SER A 114 10.40 -1.58 -23.54
N ARG A 115 11.30 -0.58 -23.55
CA ARG A 115 12.00 -0.08 -24.74
C ARG A 115 13.43 0.32 -24.42
N LEU A 116 14.26 0.40 -25.45
CA LEU A 116 15.58 1.01 -25.37
C LEU A 116 15.45 2.54 -25.38
N GLY A 117 15.94 3.21 -24.34
CA GLY A 117 15.98 4.67 -24.30
C GLY A 117 16.99 5.22 -25.31
N THR A 118 16.57 6.14 -26.18
CA THR A 118 17.45 6.82 -27.15
C THR A 118 17.61 8.29 -26.78
N MET A 119 18.48 9.04 -27.46
CA MET A 119 18.61 10.48 -27.21
C MET A 119 17.37 11.28 -27.62
N GLU A 120 16.64 10.81 -28.64
CA GLU A 120 15.40 11.43 -29.11
C GLU A 120 14.23 11.06 -28.22
N ASP A 121 14.18 9.79 -27.77
CA ASP A 121 13.15 9.26 -26.87
C ASP A 121 13.82 8.59 -25.66
N PRO A 122 14.25 9.35 -24.65
CA PRO A 122 14.88 8.80 -23.45
C PRO A 122 13.85 8.19 -22.50
N ILE A 123 14.31 7.34 -21.58
CA ILE A 123 13.47 6.86 -20.47
C ILE A 123 13.41 7.98 -19.42
N MET A 124 12.20 8.48 -19.17
CA MET A 124 11.97 9.59 -18.25
C MET A 124 11.98 9.10 -16.80
N ILE A 125 12.77 9.75 -15.95
CA ILE A 125 12.86 9.48 -14.52
C ILE A 125 12.33 10.71 -13.79
N LYS A 126 11.26 10.53 -13.02
CA LYS A 126 10.72 11.60 -12.18
C LYS A 126 11.55 11.73 -10.92
N SER A 127 11.97 12.94 -10.59
CA SER A 127 12.68 13.26 -9.36
C SER A 127 12.05 14.44 -8.67
N ALA A 128 11.95 14.37 -7.34
CA ALA A 128 11.54 15.47 -6.48
C ALA A 128 12.73 16.24 -5.88
N GLY A 129 13.96 15.73 -6.04
CA GLY A 129 15.20 16.36 -5.55
C GLY A 129 16.18 16.70 -6.68
N ASP A 130 17.35 17.23 -6.31
CA ASP A 130 18.37 17.68 -7.28
C ASP A 130 19.11 16.54 -7.98
N GLU A 131 19.15 15.36 -7.36
CA GLU A 131 19.72 14.14 -7.90
C GLU A 131 18.78 12.95 -7.72
N GLN A 132 18.83 12.00 -8.65
CA GLN A 132 18.07 10.76 -8.60
C GLN A 132 18.90 9.60 -9.14
N PHE A 133 18.84 8.46 -8.45
CA PHE A 133 19.49 7.24 -8.88
C PHE A 133 18.52 6.34 -9.66
N ALA A 134 19.02 5.75 -10.75
CA ALA A 134 18.33 4.76 -11.54
C ALA A 134 19.20 3.50 -11.70
N GLY A 135 18.62 2.34 -11.40
CA GLY A 135 19.26 1.04 -11.63
C GLY A 135 18.84 0.48 -12.99
N CYS A 136 19.74 0.49 -13.96
CA CYS A 136 19.51 -0.11 -15.27
C CYS A 136 19.89 -1.60 -15.23
N THR A 137 18.94 -2.49 -15.58
CA THR A 137 19.22 -3.93 -15.76
C THR A 137 19.27 -4.36 -17.23
N GLY A 138 19.18 -3.39 -18.13
CA GLY A 138 19.29 -3.56 -19.57
C GLY A 138 17.97 -3.68 -20.32
N PHE A 139 18.08 -3.82 -21.65
CA PHE A 139 16.96 -4.04 -22.55
C PHE A 139 17.29 -5.18 -23.52
N PRO A 140 16.54 -6.31 -23.50
CA PRO A 140 15.41 -6.64 -22.62
C PRO A 140 15.77 -6.62 -21.13
N ALA A 141 14.76 -6.51 -20.26
CA ALA A 141 14.95 -6.45 -18.80
C ALA A 141 15.84 -7.60 -18.30
N ASP A 142 16.74 -7.29 -17.38
CA ASP A 142 17.73 -8.23 -16.79
C ASP A 142 18.71 -8.86 -17.79
N SER A 143 18.96 -8.18 -18.91
CA SER A 143 20.00 -8.60 -19.88
C SER A 143 21.43 -8.41 -19.37
N HIS A 144 21.65 -7.53 -18.38
CA HIS A 144 22.96 -7.33 -17.76
C HIS A 144 22.82 -7.01 -16.25
N GLY A 145 23.96 -6.91 -15.55
CA GLY A 145 23.98 -6.61 -14.12
C GLY A 145 23.44 -5.21 -13.82
N VAL A 146 22.99 -4.94 -12.59
CA VAL A 146 22.46 -3.61 -12.24
C VAL A 146 23.56 -2.55 -12.39
N ALA A 147 23.42 -1.69 -13.40
CA ALA A 147 24.25 -0.51 -13.58
C ALA A 147 23.54 0.68 -12.90
N TRP A 148 24.15 1.20 -11.84
CA TRP A 148 23.65 2.37 -11.12
C TRP A 148 24.06 3.65 -11.82
N LEU A 149 23.08 4.45 -12.19
CA LEU A 149 23.24 5.72 -12.87
C LEU A 149 22.73 6.82 -11.93
N ARG A 150 23.51 7.89 -11.78
CA ARG A 150 23.07 9.10 -11.11
C ARG A 150 22.70 10.13 -12.16
N VAL A 151 21.50 10.68 -12.07
CA VAL A 151 21.03 11.77 -12.92
C VAL A 151 20.82 12.99 -12.03
N THR A 152 21.31 14.14 -12.45
CA THR A 152 21.22 15.40 -11.68
C THR A 152 20.55 16.50 -12.50
N ARG A 153 20.10 17.58 -11.86
CA ARG A 153 19.54 18.74 -12.58
C ARG A 153 20.54 19.38 -13.56
N ASP A 154 21.81 19.45 -13.16
CA ASP A 154 22.88 20.01 -14.01
C ASP A 154 23.25 19.09 -15.17
N ARG A 155 23.09 17.77 -14.98
CA ARG A 155 23.30 16.73 -16.00
C ARG A 155 22.07 15.83 -16.07
N PRO A 156 20.99 16.31 -16.70
CA PRO A 156 19.71 15.62 -16.67
C PRO A 156 19.68 14.40 -17.58
N VAL A 157 20.75 14.09 -18.32
CA VAL A 157 20.81 12.96 -19.24
C VAL A 157 22.04 12.12 -18.93
N GLU A 158 21.80 10.83 -18.67
CA GLU A 158 22.84 9.82 -18.40
C GLU A 158 22.64 8.61 -19.31
N ARG A 159 23.74 7.96 -19.71
CA ARG A 159 23.70 6.78 -20.57
C ARG A 159 24.21 5.55 -19.81
N CYS A 160 23.49 4.44 -19.91
CA CYS A 160 23.98 3.17 -19.37
C CYS A 160 25.25 2.73 -20.13
N PRO A 161 26.37 2.43 -19.44
CA PRO A 161 27.60 1.99 -20.09
C PRO A 161 27.52 0.58 -20.69
N GLU A 162 26.53 -0.23 -20.28
CA GLU A 162 26.39 -1.62 -20.72
C GLU A 162 25.41 -1.75 -21.90
N CYS A 163 24.15 -1.33 -21.74
CA CYS A 163 23.14 -1.43 -22.81
C CYS A 163 22.98 -0.17 -23.67
N GLY A 164 23.58 0.96 -23.28
CA GLY A 164 23.44 2.22 -24.01
C GLY A 164 22.10 2.93 -23.86
N SER A 165 21.18 2.44 -23.01
CA SER A 165 19.92 3.12 -22.70
C SER A 165 20.15 4.53 -22.18
N VAL A 166 19.41 5.48 -22.73
CA VAL A 166 19.44 6.89 -22.31
C VAL A 166 18.33 7.16 -21.31
N TYR A 167 18.71 7.76 -20.19
CA TYR A 167 17.82 8.16 -19.12
C TYR A 167 17.80 9.67 -18.98
N LYS A 168 16.62 10.26 -18.82
CA LYS A 168 16.45 11.70 -18.65
C LYS A 168 15.64 12.03 -17.39
N MET A 169 16.18 12.91 -16.56
CA MET A 169 15.50 13.40 -15.37
C MET A 169 14.43 14.44 -15.73
N GLU A 170 13.24 14.25 -15.16
CA GLU A 170 12.12 15.18 -15.10
C GLU A 170 11.98 15.63 -13.64
N PHE A 171 12.26 16.91 -13.37
CA PHE A 171 12.09 17.48 -12.05
C PHE A 171 10.62 17.82 -11.81
N VAL A 172 10.02 17.21 -10.78
CA VAL A 172 8.61 17.37 -10.38
C VAL A 172 8.48 18.15 -9.06
N GLY A 173 9.60 18.52 -8.44
CA GLY A 173 9.62 19.27 -7.18
C GLY A 173 9.24 20.76 -7.33
N PRO A 174 9.07 21.48 -6.20
CA PRO A 174 8.87 22.93 -6.18
C PRO A 174 10.02 23.67 -6.89
N GLN A 175 9.70 24.72 -7.66
CA GLN A 175 10.69 25.48 -8.44
C GLN A 175 11.46 26.51 -7.60
N ASP A 176 10.87 26.99 -6.50
CA ASP A 176 11.44 27.99 -5.60
C ASP A 176 12.09 27.32 -4.38
N ASP A 177 13.31 26.80 -4.55
CA ASP A 177 14.16 26.44 -3.42
C ASP A 177 14.85 27.70 -2.88
N HIS A 178 14.22 28.36 -1.91
CA HIS A 178 14.85 29.42 -1.11
C HIS A 178 15.88 28.88 -0.09
N HIS A 179 16.21 27.59 -0.14
CA HIS A 179 17.06 26.88 0.83
C HIS A 179 18.53 26.77 0.44
N HIS A 180 19.03 27.62 -0.46
CA HIS A 180 20.49 27.77 -0.68
C HIS A 180 21.27 28.34 0.52
N HIS A 181 20.61 28.57 1.67
CA HIS A 181 21.26 28.99 2.90
C HIS A 181 20.73 28.18 4.09
N HIS A 182 21.61 27.34 4.65
CA HIS A 182 21.52 26.64 5.94
C HIS A 182 20.79 25.29 5.96
N ASP A 183 21.46 24.24 5.47
CA ASP A 183 21.41 22.96 6.18
C ASP A 183 22.83 22.39 6.35
N HIS A 184 23.18 22.04 7.58
CA HIS A 184 24.51 21.62 8.03
C HIS A 184 24.68 20.09 7.95
N HIS A 185 24.05 19.44 6.99
CA HIS A 185 24.14 18.01 6.76
C HIS A 185 24.81 17.71 5.42
N ASP A 186 26.13 17.54 5.50
CA ASP A 186 27.06 17.12 4.43
C ASP A 186 27.10 18.06 3.22
N PRO A 187 28.21 18.74 2.90
CA PRO A 187 28.32 19.40 1.60
C PRO A 187 28.04 18.34 0.54
N ALA A 188 27.00 18.53 -0.27
CA ALA A 188 26.77 17.75 -1.48
C ALA A 188 28.14 17.56 -2.11
N LEU A 189 28.68 16.33 -2.01
CA LEU A 189 30.10 16.09 -2.21
C LEU A 189 30.41 16.55 -3.62
N GLU A 190 31.07 17.71 -3.74
CA GLU A 190 31.31 18.33 -5.04
C GLU A 190 32.05 17.29 -5.86
N GLU A 191 31.37 16.78 -6.90
CA GLU A 191 31.86 15.61 -7.59
C GLU A 191 33.28 15.90 -8.09
N PRO A 192 34.22 14.95 -7.91
CA PRO A 192 35.55 15.14 -8.45
C PRO A 192 35.40 15.34 -9.95
N LYS A 193 35.84 16.51 -10.44
CA LYS A 193 35.71 16.90 -11.84
C LYS A 193 36.25 15.79 -12.72
N THR A 194 35.35 15.21 -13.50
CA THR A 194 35.67 14.15 -14.45
C THR A 194 36.10 14.75 -15.78
N PHE A 195 36.66 13.95 -16.68
CA PHE A 195 36.95 14.44 -18.03
C PHE A 195 35.72 14.96 -18.77
N ALA A 196 34.51 14.45 -18.44
CA ALA A 196 33.26 14.91 -19.02
C ALA A 196 32.98 16.39 -18.71
N ASP A 197 33.39 16.90 -17.55
CA ASP A 197 33.27 18.32 -17.15
C ASP A 197 33.91 19.27 -18.16
N TYR A 198 35.05 18.87 -18.74
CA TYR A 198 35.83 19.70 -19.66
C TYR A 198 35.34 19.61 -21.12
N ILE A 199 34.38 18.72 -21.41
CA ILE A 199 33.77 18.63 -22.74
C ILE A 199 32.78 19.78 -22.91
N LYS A 200 32.89 20.50 -24.02
CA LYS A 200 31.96 21.61 -24.29
C LYS A 200 30.52 21.10 -24.38
N PRO A 201 29.52 21.86 -23.90
CA PRO A 201 28.13 21.41 -23.87
C PRO A 201 27.60 20.91 -25.21
N GLU A 202 28.08 21.47 -26.34
CA GLU A 202 27.61 21.08 -27.68
C GLU A 202 28.00 19.65 -28.07
N TYR A 203 28.97 19.05 -27.40
CA TYR A 203 29.48 17.71 -27.68
C TYR A 203 29.05 16.65 -26.66
N ARG A 204 28.40 17.03 -25.56
CA ARG A 204 28.02 16.11 -24.48
C ARG A 204 27.03 15.02 -24.91
N TYR A 205 26.18 15.34 -25.88
CA TYR A 205 24.98 14.56 -26.21
C TYR A 205 24.81 14.29 -27.71
N ARG A 206 25.86 14.51 -28.51
CA ARG A 206 25.89 14.15 -29.93
C ARG A 206 26.11 12.66 -30.15
#